data_AF-A0A529HWT9-F1
#
_entry.id   AF-A0A529HWT9-F1
#
_cell.length_a   1.000
_cell.length_b   1.000
_cell.length_c   1.000
_cell.angle_alpha   90.00
_cell.angle_beta   90.00
_cell.angle_gamma   90.00
#
_symmetry.space_group_name_H-M   'P 1'
#
loop_
_entity.id
_entity.type
_entity.pdbx_description
1 polymer ?
#
loop_
_entity_poly.entity_id
_entity_poly.type
_entity_poly.pdbx_seq_one_letter_code
_entity_poly.pdbx_strand_id
1 'polypeptide(L)'
;MIPRQFVIFSHYLELKIVERLLESISQLRRDSHLKYRASEDRDVALALHREVLHFIPQPARLDFFSIDELRGGITRYVDECFNAFFFAADEGATGFRATDPGAIINKVATAITPLLNGPSFAGDRAPFFKILIDDCEALTPLQQQFLNTLVRKTRGNVKWVLAYIGGLYDT
;
A
#
# COMPACT_ATOMS: atom_id res chain seq x y z
N MET A 1 -15.25 -13.00 17.22
CA MET A 1 -15.56 -12.81 15.79
C MET A 1 -14.97 -11.46 15.38
N ILE A 2 -14.13 -11.40 14.33
CA ILE A 2 -13.57 -10.12 13.87
C ILE A 2 -14.68 -9.38 13.11
N PRO A 3 -15.03 -8.12 13.46
CA PRO A 3 -16.07 -7.38 12.74
C PRO A 3 -15.74 -7.24 11.26
N ARG A 4 -16.74 -7.37 10.38
CA ARG A 4 -16.53 -7.27 8.91
C ARG A 4 -15.89 -5.93 8.52
N GLN A 5 -16.32 -4.85 9.15
CA GLN A 5 -15.75 -3.51 8.97
C GLN A 5 -14.25 -3.47 9.29
N PHE A 6 -13.78 -4.22 10.29
CA PHE A 6 -12.35 -4.31 10.58
C PHE A 6 -11.57 -5.00 9.46
N VAL A 7 -12.12 -6.07 8.88
CA VAL A 7 -11.50 -6.75 7.73
C VAL A 7 -11.37 -5.78 6.55
N ILE A 8 -12.45 -5.05 6.23
CA ILE A 8 -12.44 -4.07 5.15
C ILE A 8 -11.45 -2.95 5.43
N PHE A 9 -11.45 -2.38 6.63
CA PHE A 9 -10.51 -1.33 7.02
C PHE A 9 -9.05 -1.79 6.93
N SER A 10 -8.73 -2.96 7.48
CA SER A 10 -7.36 -3.48 7.50
C SER A 10 -6.80 -3.64 6.09
N HIS A 11 -7.64 -4.18 5.18
CA HIS A 11 -7.30 -4.39 3.79
C HIS A 11 -7.22 -3.06 3.02
N TYR A 12 -8.17 -2.16 3.24
CA TYR A 12 -8.19 -0.81 2.67
C TYR A 12 -6.91 -0.05 3.02
N LEU A 13 -6.51 -0.03 4.29
CA LEU A 13 -5.36 0.73 4.75
C LEU A 13 -4.06 0.23 4.12
N GLU A 14 -3.83 -1.09 4.11
CA GLU A 14 -2.62 -1.66 3.48
C GLU A 14 -2.58 -1.36 1.97
N LEU A 15 -3.70 -1.53 1.27
CA LEU A 15 -3.76 -1.26 -0.17
C LEU A 15 -3.61 0.22 -0.49
N LYS A 16 -4.14 1.11 0.35
CA LYS A 16 -3.96 2.56 0.18
C LYS A 16 -2.49 2.96 0.32
N ILE A 17 -1.79 2.38 1.29
CA ILE A 17 -0.34 2.61 1.45
C ILE A 17 0.42 2.10 0.23
N VAL A 18 0.11 0.89 -0.24
CA VAL A 18 0.74 0.32 -1.44
C VAL A 18 0.48 1.18 -2.67
N GLU A 19 -0.77 1.64 -2.87
CA GLU A 19 -1.13 2.57 -3.94
C GLU A 19 -0.22 3.80 -3.94
N ARG A 20 -0.03 4.44 -2.78
CA ARG A 20 0.81 5.64 -2.63
C ARG A 20 2.30 5.34 -2.84
N LEU A 21 2.78 4.17 -2.42
CA LEU A 21 4.16 3.74 -2.69
C LEU A 21 4.40 3.56 -4.20
N LEU A 22 3.50 2.87 -4.90
CA LEU A 22 3.63 2.66 -6.35
C LEU A 22 3.47 3.97 -7.14
N GLU A 23 2.59 4.88 -6.68
CA GLU A 23 2.49 6.24 -7.21
C GLU A 23 3.80 7.00 -7.11
N SER A 24 4.45 6.94 -5.93
CA SER A 24 5.74 7.60 -5.69
C SER A 24 6.84 7.04 -6.59
N ILE A 25 6.92 5.72 -6.77
CA ILE A 25 7.86 5.08 -7.71
C ILE A 25 7.62 5.56 -9.14
N SER A 26 6.36 5.57 -9.56
CA SER A 26 5.99 5.97 -10.93
C SER A 26 6.31 7.45 -11.18
N GLN A 27 6.07 8.31 -10.19
CA GLN A 27 6.41 9.72 -10.25
C GLN A 27 7.93 9.94 -10.32
N LEU A 28 8.71 9.30 -9.44
CA LEU A 28 10.18 9.38 -9.47
C LEU A 28 10.76 8.87 -10.80
N ARG A 29 10.15 7.86 -11.43
CA ARG A 29 10.53 7.44 -12.77
C ARG A 29 10.22 8.51 -13.83
N ARG A 30 9.02 9.08 -13.82
CA ARG A 30 8.63 10.16 -14.75
C ARG A 30 9.55 11.37 -14.63
N ASP A 31 9.96 11.70 -13.42
CA ASP A 31 10.88 12.80 -13.11
C ASP A 31 12.36 12.43 -13.35
N SER A 32 12.63 11.26 -13.95
CA SER A 32 13.96 10.77 -14.30
C SER A 32 14.93 10.56 -13.11
N HIS A 33 14.39 10.42 -11.89
CA HIS A 33 15.17 10.07 -10.71
C HIS A 33 15.52 8.58 -10.64
N LEU A 34 14.70 7.72 -11.26
CA LEU A 34 14.91 6.26 -11.33
C LEU A 34 15.39 5.82 -12.71
N LYS A 35 16.29 4.83 -12.73
CA LYS A 35 16.89 4.26 -13.92
C LYS A 35 16.73 2.73 -13.92
N TYR A 36 15.58 2.27 -14.35
CA TYR A 36 15.31 0.85 -14.63
C TYR A 36 14.64 0.70 -16.01
N ARG A 37 14.83 -0.48 -16.61
CA ARG A 37 14.27 -0.83 -17.92
C ARG A 37 12.76 -1.10 -17.80
N ALA A 38 12.04 -0.92 -18.91
CA ALA A 38 10.63 -1.28 -18.97
C ALA A 38 10.36 -2.77 -18.69
N SER A 39 11.33 -3.66 -18.96
CA SER A 39 11.24 -5.07 -18.60
C SER A 39 11.27 -5.28 -17.08
N GLU A 40 12.16 -4.60 -16.37
CA GLU A 40 12.29 -4.71 -14.91
C GLU A 40 11.02 -4.22 -14.20
N ASP A 41 10.45 -3.13 -14.69
CA ASP A 41 9.16 -2.59 -14.23
C ASP A 41 8.01 -3.60 -14.37
N ARG A 42 7.92 -4.22 -15.55
CA ARG A 42 6.91 -5.22 -15.87
C ARG A 42 7.08 -6.48 -15.04
N ASP A 43 8.31 -6.96 -14.89
CA ASP A 43 8.60 -8.17 -14.13
C ASP A 43 8.23 -8.01 -12.66
N VAL A 44 8.55 -6.85 -12.06
CA VAL A 44 8.14 -6.50 -10.69
C VAL A 44 6.62 -6.39 -10.58
N ALA A 45 5.95 -5.71 -11.51
CA ALA A 45 4.49 -5.58 -11.50
C ALA A 45 3.79 -6.96 -11.59
N LEU A 46 4.23 -7.82 -12.51
CA LEU A 46 3.70 -9.17 -12.67
C LEU A 46 3.94 -10.05 -11.44
N ALA A 47 5.14 -9.98 -10.85
CA ALA A 47 5.47 -10.71 -9.63
C ALA A 47 4.56 -10.28 -8.47
N LEU A 48 4.42 -8.97 -8.25
CA LEU A 48 3.54 -8.42 -7.21
C LEU A 48 2.08 -8.80 -7.41
N HIS A 49 1.58 -8.72 -8.64
CA HIS A 49 0.24 -9.17 -8.97
C HIS A 49 0.05 -10.65 -8.61
N ARG A 50 0.92 -11.54 -9.09
CA ARG A 50 0.77 -12.98 -8.89
C ARG A 50 0.92 -13.41 -7.42
N GLU A 51 1.89 -12.84 -6.71
CA GLU A 51 2.28 -13.33 -5.38
C GLU A 51 1.53 -12.65 -4.22
N VAL A 52 0.98 -11.46 -4.45
CA VAL A 52 0.46 -10.60 -3.38
C VAL A 52 -0.93 -10.06 -3.71
N LEU A 53 -1.12 -9.61 -4.95
CA LEU A 53 -2.30 -8.84 -5.36
C LEU A 53 -3.18 -9.59 -6.37
N HIS A 54 -3.18 -10.93 -6.32
CA HIS A 54 -3.83 -11.79 -7.30
C HIS A 54 -5.37 -11.68 -7.30
N PHE A 55 -5.93 -11.12 -6.23
CA PHE A 55 -7.34 -10.80 -6.11
C PHE A 55 -7.74 -9.57 -6.92
N ILE A 56 -6.79 -8.76 -7.39
CA ILE A 56 -7.06 -7.63 -8.27
C ILE A 56 -7.25 -8.17 -9.70
N PRO A 57 -8.34 -7.80 -10.40
CA PRO A 57 -8.56 -8.24 -11.77
C PRO A 57 -7.37 -7.96 -12.68
N GLN A 58 -6.91 -8.98 -13.38
CA GLN A 58 -5.78 -8.88 -14.30
C GLN A 58 -6.21 -8.21 -15.62
N PRO A 59 -5.38 -7.34 -16.21
CA PRO A 59 -5.69 -6.77 -17.52
C PRO A 59 -5.60 -7.83 -18.62
N ALA A 60 -6.38 -7.63 -19.69
CA ALA A 60 -6.46 -8.56 -20.83
C ALA A 60 -5.15 -8.70 -21.62
N ARG A 61 -4.24 -7.71 -21.52
CA ARG A 61 -2.93 -7.72 -22.19
C ARG A 61 -1.83 -7.47 -21.16
N LEU A 62 -0.90 -8.41 -21.05
CA LEU A 62 0.21 -8.36 -20.09
C LEU A 62 1.50 -7.78 -20.65
N ASP A 63 1.56 -7.54 -21.95
CA ASP A 63 2.78 -7.03 -22.61
C ASP A 63 3.18 -5.63 -22.11
N PHE A 64 2.20 -4.86 -21.62
CA PHE A 64 2.40 -3.51 -21.09
C PHE A 64 2.05 -3.37 -19.60
N PHE A 65 2.01 -4.49 -18.86
CA PHE A 65 1.65 -4.46 -17.44
C PHE A 65 2.78 -3.89 -16.58
N SER A 66 2.72 -2.60 -16.33
CA SER A 66 3.69 -1.82 -15.54
C SER A 66 3.25 -1.65 -14.08
N ILE A 67 4.12 -1.04 -13.27
CA ILE A 67 3.76 -0.61 -11.91
C ILE A 67 2.58 0.37 -11.92
N ASP A 68 2.51 1.25 -12.93
CA ASP A 68 1.40 2.22 -13.07
C ASP A 68 0.07 1.52 -13.40
N GLU A 69 0.09 0.49 -14.25
CA GLU A 69 -1.10 -0.34 -14.54
C GLU A 69 -1.58 -1.11 -13.30
N LEU A 70 -0.64 -1.74 -12.57
CA LEU A 70 -0.94 -2.41 -11.31
C LEU A 70 -1.55 -1.43 -10.30
N ARG A 71 -0.96 -0.24 -10.15
CA ARG A 71 -1.47 0.84 -9.30
C ARG A 71 -2.91 1.21 -9.69
N GLY A 72 -3.21 1.36 -10.98
CA GLY A 72 -4.56 1.64 -11.46
C GLY A 72 -5.58 0.55 -11.12
N GLY A 73 -5.15 -0.71 -11.05
CA GLY A 73 -5.96 -1.82 -10.52
C GLY A 73 -6.19 -1.71 -9.01
N ILE A 74 -5.15 -1.37 -8.25
CA ILE A 74 -5.24 -1.14 -6.80
C ILE A 74 -6.19 0.01 -6.48
N THR A 75 -6.09 1.15 -7.18
CA THR A 75 -6.97 2.30 -6.98
C THR A 75 -8.44 1.91 -7.10
N ARG A 76 -8.81 1.21 -8.18
CA ARG A 76 -10.20 0.73 -8.37
C ARG A 76 -10.67 -0.17 -7.23
N TYR A 77 -9.81 -1.08 -6.78
CA TYR A 77 -10.13 -1.98 -5.67
C TYR A 77 -10.19 -1.27 -4.31
N VAL A 78 -9.38 -0.23 -4.11
CA VAL A 78 -9.43 0.65 -2.93
C VAL A 78 -10.75 1.41 -2.90
N ASP A 79 -11.24 1.89 -4.04
CA ASP A 79 -12.55 2.55 -4.14
C ASP A 79 -13.69 1.59 -3.80
N GLU A 80 -13.61 0.33 -4.24
CA GLU A 80 -14.55 -0.72 -3.83
C GLU A 80 -14.50 -0.98 -2.32
N CYS A 81 -13.30 -1.04 -1.73
CA CYS A 81 -13.13 -1.17 -0.27
C CYS A 81 -13.77 0.02 0.47
N PHE A 82 -13.52 1.24 0.00
CA PHE A 82 -14.07 2.47 0.58
C PHE A 82 -15.60 2.45 0.54
N ASN A 83 -16.17 2.16 -0.63
CA ASN A 83 -17.62 2.10 -0.80
C ASN A 83 -18.25 1.02 0.09
N ALA A 84 -17.60 -0.13 0.22
CA ALA A 84 -18.05 -1.18 1.11
C ALA A 84 -17.94 -0.81 2.59
N PHE A 85 -16.94 -0.02 2.98
CA PHE A 85 -16.75 0.40 4.37
C PHE A 85 -17.78 1.45 4.80
N PHE A 86 -18.10 2.40 3.92
CA PHE A 86 -18.94 3.56 4.25
C PHE A 86 -20.41 3.43 3.82
N PHE A 87 -20.70 2.69 2.75
CA PHE A 87 -22.03 2.70 2.12
C PHE A 87 -22.68 1.32 1.98
N ALA A 88 -21.96 0.21 2.13
CA ALA A 88 -22.56 -1.12 2.01
C ALA A 88 -23.20 -1.57 3.34
N ALA A 89 -24.52 -1.72 3.33
CA ALA A 89 -25.31 -2.26 4.43
C ALA A 89 -25.36 -3.81 4.45
N ASP A 90 -24.90 -4.49 3.39
CA ASP A 90 -25.01 -5.94 3.26
C ASP A 90 -23.71 -6.67 3.61
N GLU A 91 -23.76 -7.38 4.73
CA GLU A 91 -22.64 -8.13 5.35
C GLU A 91 -22.15 -9.32 4.50
N GLY A 92 -22.90 -9.73 3.47
CA GLY A 92 -22.65 -10.98 2.72
C GLY A 92 -21.91 -10.87 1.38
N ALA A 93 -21.78 -9.68 0.78
CA ALA A 93 -21.51 -9.56 -0.65
C ALA A 93 -20.07 -9.21 -1.05
N THR A 94 -19.17 -8.95 -0.09
CA THR A 94 -17.85 -8.40 -0.42
C THR A 94 -16.76 -9.47 -0.44
N GLY A 95 -15.94 -9.50 -1.49
CA GLY A 95 -14.85 -10.49 -1.67
C GLY A 95 -13.63 -10.30 -0.76
N PHE A 96 -13.61 -9.26 0.09
CA PHE A 96 -12.45 -8.90 0.91
C PHE A 96 -12.11 -9.97 1.94
N ARG A 97 -10.82 -10.24 2.12
CA ARG A 97 -10.31 -11.22 3.08
C ARG A 97 -9.34 -10.55 4.03
N ALA A 98 -9.33 -11.02 5.28
CA ALA A 98 -8.33 -10.56 6.25
C ALA A 98 -6.94 -11.00 5.77
N THR A 99 -6.01 -10.05 5.73
CA THR A 99 -4.59 -10.31 5.46
C THR A 99 -3.79 -10.22 6.75
N ASP A 100 -2.67 -10.94 6.83
CA ASP A 100 -1.77 -10.76 7.97
C ASP A 100 -1.20 -9.33 7.95
N PRO A 101 -1.33 -8.54 9.03
CA PRO A 101 -0.98 -7.13 9.00
C PRO A 101 0.44 -6.89 8.49
N GLY A 102 0.57 -6.12 7.41
CA GLY A 102 1.85 -5.71 6.83
C GLY A 102 2.46 -6.73 5.89
N ALA A 103 1.84 -7.87 5.65
CA ALA A 103 2.31 -8.84 4.67
C ALA A 103 2.35 -8.24 3.26
N ILE A 104 1.34 -7.45 2.88
CA ILE A 104 1.30 -6.79 1.57
C ILE A 104 2.41 -5.73 1.50
N ILE A 105 2.47 -4.84 2.50
CA ILE A 105 3.47 -3.75 2.54
C ILE A 105 4.89 -4.30 2.47
N ASN A 106 5.21 -5.32 3.27
CA ASN A 106 6.55 -5.90 3.28
C ASN A 106 6.94 -6.48 1.92
N LYS A 107 6.07 -7.30 1.32
CA LYS A 107 6.35 -7.88 0.00
C LYS A 107 6.48 -6.82 -1.09
N VAL A 108 5.59 -5.82 -1.09
CA VAL A 108 5.67 -4.70 -2.03
C VAL A 108 6.97 -3.94 -1.86
N ALA A 109 7.27 -3.47 -0.64
CA ALA A 109 8.47 -2.70 -0.35
C ALA A 109 9.74 -3.46 -0.76
N THR A 110 9.85 -4.75 -0.43
CA THR A 110 10.97 -5.59 -0.85
C THR A 110 11.07 -5.68 -2.37
N ALA A 111 9.97 -5.88 -3.09
CA ALA A 111 9.99 -6.03 -4.55
C ALA A 111 10.35 -4.74 -5.30
N ILE A 112 9.93 -3.58 -4.80
CA ILE A 112 10.19 -2.28 -5.46
C ILE A 112 11.51 -1.64 -5.02
N THR A 113 12.13 -2.09 -3.92
CA THR A 113 13.41 -1.54 -3.43
C THR A 113 14.54 -1.64 -4.47
N PRO A 114 14.73 -2.76 -5.21
CA PRO A 114 15.73 -2.85 -6.28
C PRO A 114 15.53 -1.82 -7.41
N LEU A 115 14.30 -1.31 -7.59
CA LEU A 115 14.00 -0.27 -8.58
C LEU A 115 14.43 1.13 -8.14
N LEU A 116 14.77 1.31 -6.86
CA LEU A 116 15.33 2.56 -6.32
C LEU A 116 16.80 2.72 -6.70
N ASN A 117 17.08 2.66 -7.99
CA ASN A 117 18.39 2.89 -8.58
C ASN A 117 18.32 4.13 -9.46
N GLY A 118 19.29 5.03 -9.33
CA GLY A 118 19.37 6.25 -10.13
C GLY A 118 20.24 7.32 -9.49
N PRO A 119 20.41 8.48 -10.16
CA PRO A 119 21.32 9.54 -9.68
C PRO A 119 20.98 10.04 -8.28
N SER A 120 19.69 10.13 -7.96
CA SER A 120 19.20 10.56 -6.65
C SER A 120 19.38 9.52 -5.54
N PHE A 121 19.78 8.30 -5.90
CA PHE A 121 19.96 7.16 -5.00
C PHE A 121 21.42 6.65 -4.97
N ALA A 122 22.36 7.38 -5.56
CA ALA A 122 23.77 7.00 -5.69
C ALA A 122 24.60 7.08 -4.39
N GLY A 123 23.95 7.11 -3.22
CA GLY A 123 24.62 7.20 -1.93
C GLY A 123 25.02 5.84 -1.34
N ASP A 124 25.90 5.85 -0.34
CA ASP A 124 26.41 4.64 0.32
C ASP A 124 25.37 3.86 1.16
N ARG A 125 24.16 4.41 1.32
CA ARG A 125 23.08 3.81 2.10
C ARG A 125 21.93 3.40 1.21
N ALA A 126 21.48 2.16 1.38
CA ALA A 126 20.27 1.69 0.75
C ALA A 126 19.09 2.62 1.11
N PRO A 127 18.28 3.05 0.13
CA PRO A 127 17.14 3.91 0.39
C PRO A 127 16.06 3.15 1.18
N PHE A 128 15.27 3.92 1.92
CA PHE A 128 14.15 3.40 2.70
C PHE A 128 12.87 4.14 2.33
N PHE A 129 11.76 3.42 2.29
CA PHE A 129 10.45 4.03 2.19
C PHE A 129 10.05 4.63 3.54
N LYS A 130 9.52 5.86 3.50
CA LYS A 130 8.95 6.53 4.66
C LYS A 130 7.45 6.69 4.43
N ILE A 131 6.65 6.10 5.31
CA ILE A 131 5.19 6.20 5.29
C ILE A 131 4.78 7.17 6.39
N LEU A 132 4.02 8.19 6.01
CA LEU A 132 3.40 9.13 6.94
C LEU A 132 1.89 8.90 6.94
N ILE A 133 1.30 8.77 8.13
CA ILE A 133 -0.15 8.78 8.32
C ILE A 133 -0.47 9.91 9.28
N ASP A 134 -1.37 10.79 8.86
CA ASP A 134 -1.87 11.91 9.63
C ASP A 134 -3.27 11.60 10.20
N ASP A 135 -3.76 12.47 11.08
CA ASP A 135 -5.08 12.38 11.72
C ASP A 135 -5.36 11.02 12.38
N CYS A 136 -4.33 10.42 13.01
CA CYS A 136 -4.48 9.09 13.62
C CYS A 136 -5.47 9.06 14.79
N GLU A 137 -5.81 10.22 15.38
CA GLU A 137 -6.83 10.37 16.42
C GLU A 137 -8.26 10.09 15.94
N ALA A 138 -8.52 10.19 14.62
CA ALA A 138 -9.81 9.86 14.05
C ALA A 138 -10.08 8.34 14.01
N LEU A 139 -9.05 7.51 14.22
CA LEU A 139 -9.18 6.06 14.23
C LEU A 139 -9.81 5.56 15.53
N THR A 140 -10.72 4.59 15.41
CA THR A 140 -11.25 3.86 16.57
C THR A 140 -10.13 3.07 17.29
N PRO A 141 -10.31 2.71 18.58
CA PRO A 141 -9.27 1.97 19.32
C PRO A 141 -8.81 0.67 18.64
N LEU A 142 -9.73 -0.06 18.00
CA LEU A 142 -9.40 -1.29 17.29
C LEU A 142 -8.59 -1.01 16.01
N GLN A 143 -8.89 0.06 15.28
CA GLN A 143 -8.12 0.50 14.11
C GLN A 143 -6.72 0.98 14.51
N GLN A 144 -6.60 1.71 15.63
CA GLN A 144 -5.29 2.10 16.18
C GLN A 144 -4.46 0.88 16.60
N GLN A 145 -5.06 -0.15 17.20
CA GLN A 145 -4.38 -1.41 17.52
C GLN A 145 -3.86 -2.12 16.26
N PHE A 146 -4.64 -2.11 15.18
CA PHE A 146 -4.20 -2.63 13.89
C PHE A 146 -3.02 -1.82 13.34
N LEU A 147 -3.12 -0.49 13.31
CA LEU A 147 -2.03 0.39 12.86
C LEU A 147 -0.75 0.16 13.66
N ASN A 148 -0.85 0.05 14.99
CA ASN A 148 0.30 -0.29 15.84
C ASN A 148 0.92 -1.65 15.49
N THR A 149 0.09 -2.63 15.15
CA THR A 149 0.57 -3.95 14.71
C THR A 149 1.25 -3.86 13.35
N LEU A 150 0.68 -3.10 12.42
CA LEU A 150 1.22 -2.84 11.09
C LEU A 150 2.61 -2.21 11.17
N VAL A 151 2.76 -1.16 12.00
CA VAL A 151 4.03 -0.46 12.24
C VAL A 151 5.10 -1.41 12.79
N ARG A 152 4.75 -2.22 13.80
CA ARG A 152 5.68 -3.20 14.39
C ARG A 152 6.14 -4.24 13.37
N LYS A 153 5.20 -4.79 12.58
CA LYS A 153 5.48 -5.87 11.62
C LYS A 153 6.25 -5.42 10.37
N THR A 154 6.33 -4.11 10.10
CA THR A 154 6.95 -3.58 8.88
C THR A 154 8.22 -2.76 9.14
N ARG A 155 8.65 -2.60 10.40
CA ARG A 155 9.79 -1.77 10.84
C ARG A 155 11.12 -2.05 10.11
N GLY A 156 11.30 -3.27 9.58
CA GLY A 156 12.51 -3.66 8.83
C GLY A 156 12.56 -3.14 7.39
N ASN A 157 11.41 -2.94 6.75
CA ASN A 157 11.32 -2.60 5.33
C ASN A 157 10.91 -1.14 5.08
N VAL A 158 10.20 -0.52 6.03
CA VAL A 158 9.72 0.86 5.92
C VAL A 158 9.92 1.62 7.24
N LYS A 159 9.99 2.95 7.16
CA LYS A 159 10.00 3.86 8.29
C LYS A 159 8.62 4.52 8.43
N TRP A 160 8.15 4.65 9.66
CA TRP A 160 6.84 5.22 9.95
C TRP A 160 6.97 6.59 10.61
N VAL A 161 6.07 7.48 10.22
CA VAL A 161 5.74 8.71 10.96
C VAL A 161 4.24 8.70 11.16
N LEU A 162 3.81 8.69 12.42
CA LEU A 162 2.41 8.81 12.78
C LEU A 162 2.22 10.18 13.40
N ALA A 163 1.36 11.00 12.80
CA ALA A 163 0.89 12.23 13.39
C ALA A 163 -0.44 11.94 14.10
N TYR A 164 -0.49 12.33 15.38
CA TYR A 164 -1.60 12.11 16.28
C TYR A 164 -1.69 13.33 17.18
N ILE A 165 -2.83 14.00 17.19
CA ILE A 165 -3.08 15.10 18.13
C ILE A 165 -3.76 14.52 19.38
N GLY A 166 -3.00 14.43 20.46
CA GLY A 166 -3.55 14.15 21.79
C GLY A 166 -4.29 15.37 22.30
N GLY A 167 -5.62 15.29 22.37
CA GLY A 167 -6.49 16.41 22.72
C GLY A 167 -6.09 17.13 24.01
N LEU A 168 -5.54 18.32 23.84
CA LEU A 168 -5.86 19.53 24.59
C LEU A 168 -6.03 20.62 23.52
N TYR A 169 -7.24 20.73 22.99
CA TYR A 169 -7.64 21.98 22.37
C TYR A 169 -7.92 22.92 23.55
N ASP A 170 -7.12 23.97 23.71
CA ASP A 170 -7.47 25.08 24.59
C ASP A 170 -8.79 25.67 24.06
N THR A 171 -9.91 25.31 24.69
CA THR A 171 -11.18 26.03 24.60
C THR A 171 -11.21 27.15 25.63
#